data_AF-D1AV49-F1
#
_entry.id   AF-D1AV49-F1
#
_cell.length_a   1.000
_cell.length_b   1.000
_cell.length_c   1.000
_cell.angle_alpha   90.00
_cell.angle_beta   90.00
_cell.angle_gamma   90.00
#
_symmetry.space_group_name_H-M   'P 1'
#
loop_
_entity.id
_entity.type
_entity.pdbx_description
1 polymer ?
#
loop_
_entity_poly.entity_id
_entity_poly.type
_entity_poly.pdbx_seq_one_letter_code
_entity_poly.pdbx_strand_id
1 'polypeptide(L)'
;MKTIEEFLKSREKYRICRNFSEIPEYVKKMIHSNERSIGYSRDLITPLSDDYGLERLFKYIKEYQPRTYEVLKDAKNLMYGVYDEDYLEYRAKISDDFLAFELNGKVLILDREFYGKNPGQQYFEKFRFGRDVALPKELSYSYYCEFLGIGFPYEKYDAGFRNLPKSSFEWDDLDGYLEEIGIKKKRRIEVIKSYTKYFSKLLNKNANAEYLYTFMNTNVYSEKKNDNDYAFFVFIKIKYGDIYVIRNGDYERPKRLLNPVEAIDRYVAHVLSGKDNFNFDEYLEELDISIEEIKVYELVELTMRKTIIKDKEKIRDYIIYLSDSSEDIYYKTPSGEYEDISHFEFDGDEIEVIGFIKDEDGNTDFNVYYSYKKGKHLLTYSKLYETEEEKGKLYYCLEKLSNNGEIKEKVVKKDETKFYVDLWKFM
;
A
#
# COMPACT_ATOMS: atom_id res chain seq x y z
N MET A 1 -20.52 14.35 0.95
CA MET A 1 -19.91 14.64 2.27
C MET A 1 -21.02 14.55 3.30
N LYS A 2 -20.90 13.70 4.32
CA LYS A 2 -21.93 13.53 5.36
C LYS A 2 -22.04 14.78 6.24
N THR A 3 -23.27 15.14 6.60
CA THR A 3 -23.54 16.10 7.67
C THR A 3 -23.19 15.48 9.03
N ILE A 4 -23.04 16.32 10.06
CA ILE A 4 -22.82 15.84 11.43
C ILE A 4 -23.95 14.93 11.95
N GLU A 5 -25.20 15.24 11.60
CA GLU A 5 -26.35 14.43 12.00
C GLU A 5 -26.34 13.04 11.34
N GLU A 6 -26.08 12.98 10.03
CA GLU A 6 -25.97 11.70 9.31
C GLU A 6 -24.82 10.85 9.84
N PHE A 7 -23.67 11.48 10.12
CA PHE A 7 -22.51 10.80 10.68
C PHE A 7 -22.81 10.20 12.06
N LEU A 8 -23.35 10.99 12.98
CA LEU A 8 -23.70 10.52 14.32
C LEU A 8 -24.79 9.46 14.30
N LYS A 9 -25.77 9.58 13.40
CA LYS A 9 -26.80 8.54 13.21
C LYS A 9 -26.19 7.21 12.74
N SER A 10 -25.19 7.25 11.85
CA SER A 10 -24.44 6.04 11.45
C SER A 10 -23.55 5.46 12.56
N ARG A 11 -23.48 6.12 13.71
CA ARG A 11 -22.66 5.78 14.88
C ARG A 11 -23.48 5.66 16.16
N GLU A 12 -24.76 5.32 16.06
CA GLU A 12 -25.65 5.21 17.22
C GLU A 12 -25.17 4.25 18.31
N LYS A 13 -24.41 3.21 17.91
CA LYS A 13 -23.80 2.24 18.82
C LYS A 13 -22.46 2.68 19.41
N TYR A 14 -21.86 3.76 18.90
CA TYR A 14 -20.60 4.25 19.40
C TYR A 14 -20.83 5.12 20.63
N ARG A 15 -19.95 4.99 21.61
CA ARG A 15 -19.84 5.96 22.68
C ARG A 15 -19.13 7.20 22.13
N ILE A 16 -19.83 8.33 22.12
CA ILE A 16 -19.28 9.63 21.72
C ILE A 16 -18.88 10.43 22.96
N CYS A 17 -17.60 10.78 23.05
CA CYS A 17 -17.03 11.62 24.09
C CYS A 17 -16.63 12.97 23.49
N ARG A 18 -16.93 14.08 24.17
CA ARG A 18 -16.55 15.44 23.77
C ARG A 18 -15.47 16.04 24.65
N ASN A 19 -15.24 15.47 25.83
CA ASN A 19 -14.23 15.91 26.77
C ASN A 19 -13.45 14.71 27.32
N PHE A 20 -12.19 14.92 27.71
CA PHE A 20 -11.33 13.86 28.22
C PHE A 20 -11.88 13.14 29.48
N SER A 21 -12.69 13.85 30.30
CA SER A 21 -13.34 13.28 31.48
C SER A 21 -14.42 12.25 31.15
N GLU A 22 -15.05 12.33 29.97
CA GLU A 22 -16.09 11.40 29.52
C GLU A 22 -15.52 10.06 29.05
N ILE A 23 -14.22 10.03 28.76
CA ILE A 23 -13.53 8.87 28.20
C ILE A 23 -13.35 7.81 29.29
N PRO A 24 -13.84 6.57 29.07
CA PRO A 24 -13.72 5.50 30.05
C PRO A 24 -12.27 5.11 30.36
N GLU A 25 -12.04 4.67 31.60
CA GLU A 25 -10.68 4.37 32.08
C GLU A 25 -10.03 3.21 31.31
N TYR A 26 -10.79 2.21 30.86
CA TYR A 26 -10.25 1.13 30.03
C TYR A 26 -9.78 1.63 28.66
N VAL A 27 -10.45 2.62 28.06
CA VAL A 27 -10.01 3.26 26.81
C VAL A 27 -8.72 4.05 27.05
N LYS A 28 -8.64 4.79 28.17
CA LYS A 28 -7.41 5.50 28.57
C LYS A 28 -6.24 4.52 28.74
N LYS A 29 -6.45 3.37 29.39
CA LYS A 29 -5.44 2.31 29.52
C LYS A 29 -5.06 1.69 28.18
N MET A 30 -6.03 1.43 27.31
CA MET A 30 -5.79 0.92 25.96
C MET A 30 -4.81 1.83 25.21
N ILE A 31 -5.01 3.14 25.25
CA ILE A 31 -4.21 4.11 24.48
C ILE A 31 -2.89 4.46 25.19
N HIS A 32 -2.92 4.83 26.46
CA HIS A 32 -1.73 5.34 27.17
C HIS A 32 -0.82 4.24 27.71
N SER A 33 -1.37 3.09 28.09
CA SER A 33 -0.61 1.96 28.63
C SER A 33 -0.43 0.82 27.63
N ASN A 34 -1.02 0.93 26.44
CA ASN A 34 -0.94 -0.07 25.38
C ASN A 34 -1.38 -1.48 25.85
N GLU A 35 -2.44 -1.53 26.66
CA GLU A 35 -2.96 -2.77 27.22
C GLU A 35 -3.71 -3.58 26.14
N ARG A 36 -2.95 -4.43 25.43
CA ARG A 36 -3.43 -5.19 24.25
C ARG A 36 -4.60 -6.15 24.49
N SER A 37 -4.93 -6.47 25.74
CA SER A 37 -6.12 -7.24 26.10
C SER A 37 -7.42 -6.44 25.93
N ILE A 38 -7.34 -5.11 26.01
CA ILE A 38 -8.48 -4.20 25.82
C ILE A 38 -8.66 -3.89 24.34
N GLY A 39 -7.57 -3.64 23.64
CA GLY A 39 -7.58 -3.25 22.24
C GLY A 39 -6.25 -2.61 21.85
N TYR A 40 -6.23 -2.01 20.67
CA TYR A 40 -5.07 -1.26 20.20
C TYR A 40 -5.54 -0.06 19.39
N SER A 41 -5.16 1.14 19.83
CA SER A 41 -5.50 2.37 19.13
C SER A 41 -4.40 3.42 19.24
N ARG A 42 -4.49 4.40 18.34
CA ARG A 42 -3.65 5.58 18.25
C ARG A 42 -4.05 6.61 19.31
N ASP A 43 -3.27 7.67 19.48
CA ASP A 43 -3.56 8.72 20.46
C ASP A 43 -4.65 9.68 19.98
N LEU A 44 -5.88 9.18 19.94
CA LEU A 44 -7.06 9.92 19.49
C LEU A 44 -7.76 10.67 20.63
N ILE A 45 -7.34 10.46 21.89
CA ILE A 45 -8.02 11.02 23.07
C ILE A 45 -7.32 12.24 23.67
N THR A 46 -5.99 12.36 23.53
CA THR A 46 -5.25 13.53 24.05
C THR A 46 -5.80 14.87 23.53
N PRO A 47 -6.24 15.00 22.25
CA PRO A 47 -6.80 16.26 21.77
C PRO A 47 -8.05 16.76 22.53
N LEU A 48 -8.75 15.88 23.26
CA LEU A 48 -9.91 16.24 24.07
C LEU A 48 -9.53 16.77 25.48
N SER A 49 -8.24 16.90 25.80
CA SER A 49 -7.81 17.52 27.06
C SER A 49 -7.99 19.04 27.03
N ASP A 50 -8.18 19.63 28.22
CA ASP A 50 -8.47 21.06 28.38
C ASP A 50 -7.36 21.98 27.83
N ASP A 51 -6.12 21.49 27.73
CA ASP A 51 -4.92 22.21 27.28
C ASP A 51 -4.51 21.91 25.83
N TYR A 52 -5.37 21.23 25.07
CA TYR A 52 -5.08 20.82 23.68
C TYR A 52 -6.05 21.42 22.66
N GLY A 53 -7.17 20.74 22.37
CA GLY A 53 -8.21 21.21 21.47
C GLY A 53 -7.78 21.45 20.00
N LEU A 54 -8.71 22.04 19.24
CA LEU A 54 -8.54 22.31 17.81
C LEU A 54 -7.44 23.35 17.50
N GLU A 55 -7.30 24.39 18.34
CA GLU A 55 -6.28 25.43 18.10
C GLU A 55 -4.86 24.84 18.14
N ARG A 56 -4.59 23.88 19.03
CA ARG A 56 -3.30 23.18 19.06
C ARG A 56 -3.15 22.23 17.87
N LEU A 57 -4.19 21.48 17.50
CA LEU A 57 -4.17 20.63 16.31
C LEU A 57 -3.83 21.42 15.04
N PHE A 58 -4.36 22.64 14.90
CA PHE A 58 -4.20 23.46 13.71
C PHE A 58 -3.07 24.49 13.78
N LYS A 59 -2.23 24.45 14.83
CA LYS A 59 -1.19 25.47 15.04
C LYS A 59 -0.24 25.64 13.85
N TYR A 60 0.13 24.55 13.18
CA TYR A 60 1.03 24.59 12.02
C TYR A 60 0.30 24.90 10.72
N ILE A 61 -0.99 24.54 10.60
CA ILE A 61 -1.82 25.04 9.50
C ILE A 61 -1.91 26.57 9.59
N LYS A 62 -2.14 27.14 10.77
CA LYS A 62 -2.14 28.59 10.99
C LYS A 62 -0.84 29.25 10.55
N GLU A 63 0.28 28.62 10.84
CA GLU A 63 1.61 29.14 10.51
C GLU A 63 1.94 29.06 9.01
N TYR A 64 1.62 27.94 8.36
CA TYR A 64 2.14 27.62 7.02
C TYR A 64 1.08 27.50 5.92
N GLN A 65 -0.20 27.41 6.28
CA GLN A 65 -1.35 27.23 5.38
C GLN A 65 -2.47 28.23 5.77
N PRO A 66 -2.21 29.54 5.69
CA PRO A 66 -3.09 30.55 6.25
C PRO A 66 -4.48 30.57 5.59
N ARG A 67 -4.61 30.29 4.30
CA ARG A 67 -5.94 30.26 3.65
C ARG A 67 -6.77 29.09 4.15
N THR A 68 -6.13 27.95 4.36
CA THR A 68 -6.74 26.77 4.96
C THR A 68 -7.16 27.04 6.40
N TYR A 69 -6.30 27.69 7.19
CA TYR A 69 -6.63 28.08 8.56
C TYR A 69 -7.82 29.04 8.63
N GLU A 70 -7.92 30.00 7.71
CA GLU A 70 -9.07 30.92 7.67
C GLU A 70 -10.42 30.20 7.51
N VAL A 71 -10.43 29.01 6.90
CA VAL A 71 -11.61 28.13 6.84
C VAL A 71 -11.74 27.31 8.13
N LEU A 72 -10.64 26.72 8.61
CA LEU A 72 -10.66 25.81 9.78
C LEU A 72 -10.86 26.50 11.13
N LYS A 73 -10.63 27.81 11.26
CA LYS A 73 -10.82 28.53 12.53
C LYS A 73 -12.25 28.49 13.06
N ASP A 74 -13.23 28.23 12.19
CA ASP A 74 -14.65 28.08 12.54
C ASP A 74 -15.03 26.63 12.88
N ALA A 75 -14.05 25.71 12.88
CA ALA A 75 -14.23 24.34 13.32
C ALA A 75 -14.63 24.27 14.80
N LYS A 76 -15.49 23.32 15.14
CA LYS A 76 -16.04 23.15 16.49
C LYS A 76 -16.36 21.68 16.75
N ASN A 77 -16.88 21.39 17.95
CA ASN A 77 -17.38 20.06 18.30
C ASN A 77 -16.35 18.94 18.07
N LEU A 78 -15.12 19.12 18.57
CA LEU A 78 -14.15 18.03 18.62
C LEU A 78 -14.72 16.87 19.44
N MET A 79 -14.62 15.66 18.92
CA MET A 79 -15.20 14.46 19.52
C MET A 79 -14.37 13.22 19.23
N TYR A 80 -14.39 12.31 20.19
CA TYR A 80 -13.86 10.97 20.09
C TYR A 80 -15.03 9.98 20.09
N GLY A 81 -15.04 9.05 19.15
CA GLY A 81 -16.01 7.95 19.13
C GLY A 81 -15.33 6.61 19.28
N VAL A 82 -15.91 5.70 20.05
CA VAL A 82 -15.41 4.33 20.21
C VAL A 82 -16.57 3.33 20.20
N TYR A 83 -16.39 2.22 19.47
CA TYR A 83 -17.26 1.06 19.57
C TYR A 83 -16.70 0.11 20.62
N ASP A 84 -17.29 0.11 21.81
CA ASP A 84 -16.83 -0.66 22.97
C ASP A 84 -17.85 -1.68 23.48
N GLU A 85 -18.97 -1.85 22.77
CA GLU A 85 -20.06 -2.76 23.16
C GLU A 85 -19.54 -4.21 23.31
N ASP A 86 -18.84 -4.73 22.30
CA ASP A 86 -18.29 -6.10 22.33
C ASP A 86 -17.21 -6.28 23.40
N TYR A 87 -16.45 -5.24 23.73
CA TYR A 87 -15.47 -5.28 24.82
C TYR A 87 -16.16 -5.35 26.18
N LEU A 88 -17.26 -4.61 26.36
CA LEU A 88 -18.01 -4.60 27.61
C LEU A 88 -18.77 -5.91 27.83
N GLU A 89 -19.32 -6.51 26.76
CA GLU A 89 -20.11 -7.74 26.84
C GLU A 89 -19.23 -9.00 26.84
N TYR A 90 -18.27 -9.07 25.93
CA TYR A 90 -17.52 -10.30 25.64
C TYR A 90 -16.02 -10.20 25.92
N ARG A 91 -15.52 -9.02 26.35
CA ARG A 91 -14.08 -8.74 26.44
C ARG A 91 -13.36 -8.91 25.09
N ALA A 92 -14.07 -8.73 23.98
CA ALA A 92 -13.47 -8.64 22.66
C ALA A 92 -12.60 -7.37 22.57
N LYS A 93 -11.51 -7.42 21.80
CA LYS A 93 -10.61 -6.27 21.67
C LYS A 93 -11.30 -5.15 20.89
N ILE A 94 -11.17 -3.92 21.37
CA ILE A 94 -11.60 -2.72 20.64
C ILE A 94 -10.72 -2.53 19.41
N SER A 95 -11.36 -2.41 18.25
CA SER A 95 -10.73 -2.17 16.95
C SER A 95 -11.18 -0.87 16.26
N ASP A 96 -12.30 -0.30 16.69
CA ASP A 96 -12.98 0.76 15.94
C ASP A 96 -13.20 2.01 16.80
N ASP A 97 -12.44 3.05 16.46
CA ASP A 97 -12.55 4.37 17.05
C ASP A 97 -12.17 5.48 16.06
N PHE A 98 -12.46 6.73 16.41
CA PHE A 98 -12.15 7.87 15.57
C PHE A 98 -11.99 9.16 16.36
N LEU A 99 -11.25 10.11 15.78
CA LEU A 99 -11.24 11.52 16.18
C LEU A 99 -11.87 12.34 15.07
N ALA A 100 -12.89 13.13 15.43
CA ALA A 100 -13.66 13.92 14.48
C ALA A 100 -13.97 15.32 15.00
N PHE A 101 -14.30 16.24 14.10
CA PHE A 101 -14.80 17.56 14.43
C PHE A 101 -15.77 18.06 13.35
N GLU A 102 -16.53 19.10 13.68
CA GLU A 102 -17.48 19.72 12.78
C GLU A 102 -16.87 20.97 12.11
N LEU A 103 -17.07 21.10 10.81
CA LEU A 103 -16.79 22.30 10.02
C LEU A 103 -17.97 22.55 9.08
N ASN A 104 -18.60 23.72 9.16
CA ASN A 104 -19.70 24.12 8.28
C ASN A 104 -20.83 23.06 8.19
N GLY A 105 -21.19 22.46 9.33
CA GLY A 105 -22.22 21.41 9.42
C GLY A 105 -21.80 20.03 8.88
N LYS A 106 -20.56 19.88 8.41
CA LYS A 106 -19.97 18.63 7.91
C LYS A 106 -18.96 18.07 8.91
N VAL A 107 -18.72 16.77 8.84
CA VAL A 107 -17.72 16.09 9.67
C VAL A 107 -16.40 15.96 8.94
N LEU A 108 -15.31 16.26 9.63
CA LEU A 108 -13.97 15.85 9.27
C LEU A 108 -13.39 14.92 10.33
N ILE A 109 -12.53 14.03 9.88
CA ILE A 109 -11.77 13.11 10.72
C ILE A 109 -10.27 13.40 10.62
N LEU A 110 -9.55 13.05 11.67
CA LEU A 110 -8.10 13.19 11.79
C LEU A 110 -7.51 11.90 12.34
N ASP A 111 -6.34 11.54 11.85
CA ASP A 111 -5.52 10.47 12.42
C ASP A 111 -4.39 11.05 13.28
N ARG A 112 -3.85 10.25 14.20
CA ARG A 112 -2.70 10.62 15.02
C ARG A 112 -1.75 9.44 15.16
N GLU A 113 -0.52 9.69 15.58
CA GLU A 113 0.40 8.61 15.92
C GLU A 113 0.01 7.98 17.28
N PHE A 114 0.59 6.84 17.63
CA PHE A 114 0.43 6.23 18.94
C PHE A 114 0.91 7.15 20.09
N TYR A 115 0.33 6.96 21.27
CA TYR A 115 0.72 7.71 22.45
C TYR A 115 2.23 7.56 22.72
N GLY A 116 2.88 8.66 23.05
CA GLY A 116 4.34 8.74 23.17
C GLY A 116 5.02 9.26 21.91
N LYS A 117 4.39 9.23 20.75
CA LYS A 117 4.98 9.60 19.45
C LYS A 117 4.45 10.89 18.84
N ASN A 118 3.57 11.62 19.52
CA ASN A 118 3.06 12.92 19.05
C ASN A 118 3.84 14.09 19.67
N PRO A 119 3.78 15.32 19.11
CA PRO A 119 4.51 16.47 19.61
C PRO A 119 4.32 16.73 21.11
N GLY A 120 5.42 16.93 21.82
CA GLY A 120 5.43 17.12 23.28
C GLY A 120 5.41 15.82 24.09
N GLN A 121 5.46 14.65 23.44
CA GLN A 121 5.54 13.35 24.09
C GLN A 121 6.95 12.74 23.97
N GLN A 122 7.27 11.79 24.87
CA GLN A 122 8.63 11.31 25.14
C GLN A 122 9.42 10.84 23.91
N TYR A 123 8.76 10.22 22.93
CA TYR A 123 9.41 9.57 21.80
C TYR A 123 9.22 10.30 20.46
N PHE A 124 8.59 11.47 20.45
CA PHE A 124 8.31 12.22 19.23
C PHE A 124 9.55 12.41 18.34
N GLU A 125 10.62 13.01 18.87
CA GLU A 125 11.84 13.28 18.09
C GLU A 125 12.49 12.01 17.54
N LYS A 126 12.30 10.86 18.20
CA LYS A 126 12.80 9.57 17.71
C LYS A 126 12.00 9.05 16.51
N PHE A 127 10.69 9.24 16.52
CA PHE A 127 9.77 8.67 15.52
C PHE A 127 9.32 9.65 14.44
N ARG A 128 9.70 10.92 14.56
CA ARG A 128 9.44 11.96 13.57
C ARG A 128 10.04 11.66 12.19
N PHE A 129 11.03 10.77 12.11
CA PHE A 129 11.67 10.37 10.87
C PHE A 129 10.86 9.25 10.19
N GLY A 130 10.29 9.55 9.02
CA GLY A 130 9.44 8.62 8.27
C GLY A 130 9.01 9.20 6.92
N ARG A 131 7.93 8.67 6.35
CA ARG A 131 7.38 9.13 5.05
C ARG A 131 6.97 10.62 5.09
N ASP A 132 6.52 11.09 6.24
CA ASP A 132 5.96 12.43 6.46
C ASP A 132 6.96 13.57 6.26
N VAL A 133 8.25 13.33 6.52
CA VAL A 133 9.30 14.34 6.33
C VAL A 133 9.80 14.40 4.89
N ALA A 134 9.24 13.59 3.99
CA ALA A 134 9.53 13.66 2.57
C ALA A 134 8.83 14.83 1.88
N LEU A 135 7.71 15.29 2.43
CA LEU A 135 7.04 16.52 2.00
C LEU A 135 7.90 17.75 2.30
N PRO A 136 7.73 18.86 1.55
CA PRO A 136 8.23 20.17 1.96
C PRO A 136 7.92 20.44 3.44
N LYS A 137 8.88 21.05 4.16
CA LYS A 137 8.82 21.17 5.63
C LYS A 137 7.50 21.75 6.11
N GLU A 138 7.04 22.80 5.47
CA GLU A 138 5.80 23.53 5.77
C GLU A 138 4.58 22.61 5.67
N LEU A 139 4.51 21.76 4.64
CA LEU A 139 3.42 20.80 4.44
C LEU A 139 3.49 19.63 5.42
N SER A 140 4.70 19.10 5.66
CA SER A 140 4.96 18.06 6.67
C SER A 140 4.48 18.53 8.05
N TYR A 141 4.80 19.77 8.43
CA TYR A 141 4.35 20.33 9.70
C TYR A 141 2.84 20.57 9.75
N SER A 142 2.26 21.08 8.66
CA SER A 142 0.84 21.43 8.60
C SER A 142 -0.10 20.23 8.72
N TYR A 143 0.26 19.10 8.10
CA TYR A 143 -0.65 17.96 7.96
C TYR A 143 -0.17 16.66 8.61
N TYR A 144 1.08 16.59 9.08
CA TYR A 144 1.70 15.35 9.57
C TYR A 144 2.48 15.49 10.89
N CYS A 145 2.23 16.57 11.64
CA CYS A 145 2.93 16.83 12.91
C CYS A 145 2.02 16.65 14.12
N GLU A 146 0.95 17.44 14.24
CA GLU A 146 -0.03 17.33 15.35
C GLU A 146 -1.08 16.24 15.11
N PHE A 147 -1.24 15.85 13.86
CA PHE A 147 -2.10 14.80 13.34
C PHE A 147 -1.47 14.28 12.04
N LEU A 148 -2.01 13.21 11.47
CA LEU A 148 -1.48 12.51 10.31
C LEU A 148 -2.55 12.48 9.23
N GLY A 149 -2.78 13.60 8.56
CA GLY A 149 -3.83 13.72 7.55
C GLY A 149 -5.20 14.12 8.09
N ILE A 150 -6.02 14.66 7.19
CA ILE A 150 -7.36 15.21 7.45
C ILE A 150 -8.28 14.81 6.31
N GLY A 151 -9.52 14.43 6.61
CA GLY A 151 -10.40 13.87 5.59
C GLY A 151 -11.88 13.90 5.93
N PHE A 152 -12.70 13.60 4.93
CA PHE A 152 -14.13 13.37 5.12
C PHE A 152 -14.39 11.88 5.29
N PRO A 153 -15.28 11.47 6.23
CA PRO A 153 -15.61 10.06 6.41
C PRO A 153 -16.18 9.44 5.11
N TYR A 154 -15.69 8.25 4.74
CA TYR A 154 -16.06 7.54 3.50
C TYR A 154 -17.02 6.37 3.81
N GLU A 155 -17.91 6.03 2.87
CA GLU A 155 -19.01 5.08 3.14
C GLU A 155 -18.59 3.62 3.25
N LYS A 156 -17.52 3.21 2.55
CA LYS A 156 -17.08 1.80 2.53
C LYS A 156 -16.04 1.49 3.61
N TYR A 157 -15.33 2.52 4.10
CA TYR A 157 -14.32 2.43 5.15
C TYR A 157 -14.35 3.75 5.91
N ASP A 158 -14.61 3.66 7.21
CA ASP A 158 -14.78 4.84 8.06
C ASP A 158 -13.45 5.52 8.45
N ALA A 159 -12.34 5.10 7.84
CA ALA A 159 -11.11 5.86 7.70
C ALA A 159 -11.10 6.60 6.35
N GLY A 160 -11.87 7.69 6.26
CA GLY A 160 -11.96 8.49 5.05
C GLY A 160 -10.92 9.61 5.01
N PHE A 161 -9.79 9.39 4.34
CA PHE A 161 -8.90 10.46 3.90
C PHE A 161 -8.82 10.49 2.37
N ARG A 162 -9.80 11.11 1.72
CA ARG A 162 -9.84 11.23 0.25
C ARG A 162 -9.94 12.69 -0.16
N ASN A 163 -9.23 13.06 -1.24
CA ASN A 163 -9.16 14.41 -1.80
C ASN A 163 -8.57 15.49 -0.88
N LEU A 164 -7.96 15.10 0.23
CA LEU A 164 -7.20 15.95 1.15
C LEU A 164 -5.90 15.21 1.50
N PRO A 165 -4.91 15.86 2.15
CA PRO A 165 -3.72 15.17 2.63
C PRO A 165 -4.09 13.91 3.43
N LYS A 166 -3.77 12.75 2.84
CA LYS A 166 -4.17 11.43 3.33
C LYS A 166 -3.46 11.09 4.63
N SER A 167 -4.04 10.19 5.40
CA SER A 167 -3.31 9.58 6.50
C SER A 167 -2.02 8.94 6.00
N SER A 168 -0.92 9.14 6.72
CA SER A 168 0.38 8.61 6.31
C SER A 168 0.45 7.08 6.30
N PHE A 169 -0.49 6.45 7.00
CA PHE A 169 -0.73 5.01 6.96
C PHE A 169 -1.42 4.56 5.66
N GLU A 170 -2.08 5.46 4.95
CA GLU A 170 -2.84 5.21 3.71
C GLU A 170 -2.10 5.72 2.47
N TRP A 171 -0.83 6.09 2.61
CA TRP A 171 -0.02 6.43 1.44
C TRP A 171 0.28 5.15 0.66
N ASP A 172 -0.17 5.14 -0.59
CA ASP A 172 0.08 4.08 -1.55
C ASP A 172 1.37 4.37 -2.32
N ASP A 173 2.07 3.33 -2.77
CA ASP A 173 3.23 3.52 -3.63
C ASP A 173 2.83 3.67 -5.10
N LEU A 174 3.83 3.95 -5.95
CA LEU A 174 3.60 4.12 -7.38
C LEU A 174 3.07 2.84 -8.04
N ASP A 175 3.49 1.65 -7.61
CA ASP A 175 3.01 0.40 -8.23
C ASP A 175 1.54 0.17 -7.89
N GLY A 176 1.17 0.34 -6.62
CA GLY A 176 -0.21 0.26 -6.14
C GLY A 176 -1.13 1.25 -6.84
N TYR A 177 -0.69 2.51 -7.00
CA TYR A 177 -1.44 3.50 -7.77
C TYR A 177 -1.59 3.12 -9.26
N LEU A 178 -0.52 2.65 -9.90
CA LEU A 178 -0.56 2.26 -11.32
C LEU A 178 -1.48 1.05 -11.53
N GLU A 179 -1.50 0.11 -10.58
CA GLU A 179 -2.46 -1.00 -10.56
C GLU A 179 -3.89 -0.50 -10.37
N GLU A 180 -4.13 0.45 -9.46
CA GLU A 180 -5.43 1.06 -9.18
C GLU A 180 -6.07 1.68 -10.44
N ILE A 181 -5.26 2.31 -11.29
CA ILE A 181 -5.73 2.89 -12.56
C ILE A 181 -5.73 1.89 -13.75
N GLY A 182 -5.45 0.61 -13.49
CA GLY A 182 -5.60 -0.48 -14.45
C GLY A 182 -4.39 -0.75 -15.36
N ILE A 183 -3.17 -0.31 -14.97
CA ILE A 183 -1.97 -0.59 -15.75
C ILE A 183 -1.48 -2.01 -15.48
N LYS A 184 -1.28 -2.79 -16.56
CA LYS A 184 -0.75 -4.16 -16.49
C LYS A 184 0.64 -4.22 -15.85
N LYS A 185 0.91 -5.28 -15.06
CA LYS A 185 2.16 -5.48 -14.31
C LYS A 185 3.43 -5.18 -15.11
N LYS A 186 3.56 -5.73 -16.32
CA LYS A 186 4.72 -5.46 -17.20
C LYS A 186 4.95 -3.96 -17.42
N ARG A 187 3.90 -3.22 -17.74
CA ARG A 187 4.00 -1.78 -18.02
C ARG A 187 4.33 -1.01 -16.74
N ARG A 188 3.81 -1.41 -15.58
CA ARG A 188 4.19 -0.80 -14.29
C ARG A 188 5.68 -0.92 -14.00
N ILE A 189 6.26 -2.11 -14.25
CA ILE A 189 7.71 -2.34 -14.12
C ILE A 189 8.52 -1.42 -15.06
N GLU A 190 8.10 -1.27 -16.32
CA GLU A 190 8.74 -0.34 -17.27
C GLU A 190 8.70 1.10 -16.77
N VAL A 191 7.57 1.53 -16.22
CA VAL A 191 7.39 2.87 -15.65
C VAL A 191 8.30 3.07 -14.44
N ILE A 192 8.29 2.15 -13.48
CA ILE A 192 9.11 2.23 -12.25
C ILE A 192 10.60 2.30 -12.60
N LYS A 193 11.08 1.47 -13.54
CA LYS A 193 12.49 1.50 -13.98
C LYS A 193 12.84 2.81 -14.68
N SER A 194 11.98 3.28 -15.59
CA SER A 194 12.20 4.53 -16.33
C SER A 194 12.20 5.74 -15.41
N TYR A 195 11.25 5.80 -14.48
CA TYR A 195 11.19 6.82 -13.43
C TYR A 195 12.42 6.77 -12.54
N THR A 196 12.84 5.59 -12.08
CA THR A 196 14.04 5.43 -11.25
C THR A 196 15.27 5.99 -11.94
N LYS A 197 15.47 5.66 -13.23
CA LYS A 197 16.56 6.18 -14.05
C LYS A 197 16.49 7.70 -14.20
N TYR A 198 15.31 8.23 -14.56
CA TYR A 198 15.10 9.66 -14.77
C TYR A 198 15.31 10.46 -13.48
N PHE A 199 14.61 10.11 -12.40
CA PHE A 199 14.68 10.84 -11.13
C PHE A 199 16.04 10.72 -10.47
N SER A 200 16.73 9.58 -10.62
CA SER A 200 18.09 9.46 -10.09
C SER A 200 19.05 10.44 -10.78
N LYS A 201 18.87 10.67 -12.08
CA LYS A 201 19.61 11.69 -12.84
C LYS A 201 19.19 13.11 -12.44
N LEU A 202 17.88 13.39 -12.41
CA LEU A 202 17.34 14.72 -12.07
C LEU A 202 17.80 15.18 -10.68
N LEU A 203 17.78 14.28 -9.70
CA LEU A 203 18.07 14.58 -8.30
C LEU A 203 19.53 14.35 -7.91
N ASN A 204 20.37 13.88 -8.84
CA ASN A 204 21.77 13.53 -8.63
C ASN A 204 22.00 12.64 -7.39
N LYS A 205 21.14 11.63 -7.21
CA LYS A 205 21.18 10.66 -6.10
C LYS A 205 20.40 9.40 -6.46
N ASN A 206 20.55 8.31 -5.71
CA ASN A 206 19.74 7.11 -5.92
C ASN A 206 18.27 7.36 -5.50
N ALA A 207 17.39 7.56 -6.48
CA ALA A 207 15.96 7.79 -6.30
C ALA A 207 15.17 6.65 -6.94
N ASN A 208 15.01 5.55 -6.20
CA ASN A 208 14.19 4.41 -6.62
C ASN A 208 12.70 4.78 -6.55
N ALA A 209 12.00 4.67 -7.67
CA ALA A 209 10.59 5.00 -7.86
C ALA A 209 9.62 4.09 -7.10
N GLU A 210 10.05 2.92 -6.62
CA GLU A 210 9.28 2.11 -5.65
C GLU A 210 9.07 2.86 -4.32
N TYR A 211 9.89 3.86 -4.03
CA TYR A 211 9.73 4.72 -2.86
C TYR A 211 9.00 6.02 -3.16
N LEU A 212 8.32 6.10 -4.30
CA LEU A 212 7.46 7.22 -4.66
C LEU A 212 6.05 6.92 -4.13
N TYR A 213 5.59 7.68 -3.14
CA TYR A 213 4.32 7.44 -2.46
C TYR A 213 3.34 8.59 -2.62
N THR A 214 2.06 8.27 -2.80
CA THR A 214 0.98 9.26 -2.88
C THR A 214 0.55 9.73 -1.49
N PHE A 215 0.75 11.01 -1.20
CA PHE A 215 0.21 11.64 0.02
C PHE A 215 -1.19 12.24 -0.19
N MET A 216 -1.58 12.49 -1.43
CA MET A 216 -2.88 13.07 -1.77
C MET A 216 -3.32 12.56 -3.14
N ASN A 217 -4.57 12.12 -3.25
CA ASN A 217 -5.19 11.70 -4.51
C ASN A 217 -6.57 12.34 -4.58
N THR A 218 -6.82 13.12 -5.64
CA THR A 218 -8.08 13.85 -5.86
C THR A 218 -9.06 13.08 -6.74
N ASN A 219 -8.69 11.88 -7.19
CA ASN A 219 -9.58 11.00 -7.93
C ASN A 219 -10.74 10.57 -7.04
N VAL A 220 -11.95 10.95 -7.45
CA VAL A 220 -13.17 10.57 -6.75
C VAL A 220 -13.78 9.39 -7.48
N TYR A 221 -13.68 8.18 -6.90
CA TYR A 221 -14.49 7.02 -7.31
C TYR A 221 -15.96 7.18 -6.89
N SER A 222 -16.58 8.29 -7.29
CA SER A 222 -18.01 8.55 -7.14
C SER A 222 -18.65 8.70 -8.52
N GLU A 223 -19.98 8.70 -8.57
CA GLU A 223 -20.72 8.91 -9.82
C GLU A 223 -20.41 10.26 -10.51
N LYS A 224 -19.84 11.23 -9.77
CA LYS A 224 -19.33 12.48 -10.32
C LYS A 224 -17.84 12.35 -10.61
N LYS A 225 -17.49 12.13 -11.88
CA LYS A 225 -16.12 12.30 -12.38
C LYS A 225 -15.73 13.77 -12.23
N ASN A 226 -14.58 14.04 -11.61
CA ASN A 226 -13.96 15.36 -11.70
C ASN A 226 -13.48 15.59 -13.14
N ASP A 227 -13.49 16.85 -13.58
CA ASP A 227 -12.91 17.21 -14.89
C ASP A 227 -11.38 17.02 -14.89
N ASN A 228 -10.77 17.04 -13.71
CA ASN A 228 -9.34 16.81 -13.50
C ASN A 228 -9.07 16.04 -12.20
N ASP A 229 -8.36 14.94 -12.32
CA ASP A 229 -7.85 14.13 -11.22
C ASP A 229 -6.33 14.28 -11.11
N TYR A 230 -5.82 14.33 -9.88
CA TYR A 230 -4.41 14.52 -9.57
C TYR A 230 -4.00 13.55 -8.46
N ALA A 231 -2.94 12.79 -8.71
CA ALA A 231 -2.24 12.02 -7.69
C ALA A 231 -0.89 12.67 -7.41
N PHE A 232 -0.62 12.98 -6.14
CA PHE A 232 0.53 13.74 -5.69
C PHE A 232 1.51 12.86 -4.93
N PHE A 233 2.74 12.82 -5.41
CA PHE A 233 3.76 11.89 -5.01
C PHE A 233 4.99 12.56 -4.41
N VAL A 234 5.60 11.90 -3.43
CA VAL A 234 6.91 12.27 -2.87
C VAL A 234 7.80 11.04 -2.73
N PHE A 235 9.11 11.23 -2.84
CA PHE A 235 10.07 10.17 -2.53
C PHE A 235 10.26 10.05 -1.02
N ILE A 236 9.75 8.99 -0.40
CA ILE A 236 9.75 8.86 1.08
C ILE A 236 11.14 8.80 1.72
N LYS A 237 12.17 8.51 0.91
CA LYS A 237 13.59 8.49 1.34
C LYS A 237 14.30 9.83 1.16
N ILE A 238 13.64 10.83 0.57
CA ILE A 238 14.20 12.16 0.32
C ILE A 238 13.50 13.15 1.23
N LYS A 239 14.20 13.59 2.28
CA LYS A 239 13.70 14.60 3.20
C LYS A 239 13.48 15.93 2.50
N TYR A 240 12.31 16.53 2.71
CA TYR A 240 11.90 17.83 2.15
C TYR A 240 12.08 17.87 0.63
N GLY A 241 11.60 16.83 -0.05
CA GLY A 241 11.70 16.67 -1.49
C GLY A 241 10.64 17.45 -2.27
N ASP A 242 10.83 17.44 -3.59
CA ASP A 242 9.84 17.93 -4.54
C ASP A 242 8.59 17.04 -4.57
N ILE A 243 7.48 17.61 -5.01
CA ILE A 243 6.22 16.90 -5.22
C ILE A 243 6.03 16.67 -6.72
N TYR A 244 5.72 15.43 -7.07
CA TYR A 244 5.44 15.00 -8.45
C TYR A 244 3.97 14.67 -8.62
N VAL A 245 3.43 14.87 -9.81
CA VAL A 245 1.99 14.81 -10.05
C VAL A 245 1.72 13.97 -11.30
N ILE A 246 0.80 13.02 -11.17
CA ILE A 246 0.16 12.34 -12.29
C ILE A 246 -1.25 12.91 -12.43
N ARG A 247 -1.55 13.49 -13.58
CA ARG A 247 -2.87 14.07 -13.88
C ARG A 247 -3.67 13.10 -14.74
N ASN A 248 -4.93 12.83 -14.38
CA ASN A 248 -5.86 11.99 -15.14
C ASN A 248 -5.28 10.62 -15.51
N GLY A 249 -4.44 10.03 -14.65
CA GLY A 249 -3.79 8.75 -14.92
C GLY A 249 -2.69 8.79 -15.99
N ASP A 250 -2.32 9.97 -16.52
CA ASP A 250 -1.24 10.11 -17.51
C ASP A 250 0.14 9.98 -16.85
N TYR A 251 0.51 8.73 -16.56
CA TYR A 251 1.80 8.35 -15.99
C TYR A 251 2.96 8.46 -17.00
N GLU A 252 2.69 8.76 -18.27
CA GLU A 252 3.74 8.93 -19.27
C GLU A 252 4.26 10.38 -19.28
N ARG A 253 3.45 11.31 -18.79
CA ARG A 253 3.77 12.74 -18.72
C ARG A 253 3.60 13.28 -17.30
N PRO A 254 4.38 12.76 -16.32
CA PRO A 254 4.33 13.30 -14.97
C PRO A 254 4.76 14.76 -14.96
N LYS A 255 4.31 15.47 -13.95
CA LYS A 255 4.61 16.89 -13.73
C LYS A 255 5.27 17.09 -12.38
N ARG A 256 5.99 18.18 -12.20
CA ARG A 256 6.44 18.67 -10.90
C ARG A 256 5.51 19.77 -10.42
N LEU A 257 5.15 19.74 -9.15
CA LEU A 257 4.35 20.79 -8.52
C LEU A 257 5.24 21.97 -8.12
N LEU A 258 4.97 23.13 -8.72
CA LEU A 258 5.58 24.41 -8.40
C LEU A 258 4.87 25.05 -7.20
N ASN A 259 5.63 25.76 -6.37
CA ASN A 259 5.13 26.44 -5.16
C ASN A 259 4.20 25.54 -4.33
N PRO A 260 4.64 24.34 -3.93
CA PRO A 260 3.78 23.31 -3.34
C PRO A 260 3.03 23.79 -2.11
N VAL A 261 3.66 24.62 -1.28
CA VAL A 261 3.04 25.19 -0.07
C VAL A 261 1.81 26.04 -0.41
N GLU A 262 1.90 26.89 -1.44
CA GLU A 262 0.79 27.74 -1.87
C GLU A 262 -0.29 26.95 -2.60
N ALA A 263 0.10 26.06 -3.51
CA ALA A 263 -0.83 25.26 -4.31
C ALA A 263 -1.72 24.39 -3.42
N ILE A 264 -1.13 23.71 -2.43
CA ILE A 264 -1.86 22.86 -1.48
C ILE A 264 -2.72 23.71 -0.53
N ASP A 265 -2.24 24.86 -0.06
CA ASP A 265 -3.03 25.76 0.82
C ASP A 265 -4.31 26.22 0.12
N ARG A 266 -4.21 26.63 -1.15
CA ARG A 266 -5.36 27.04 -1.95
C ARG A 266 -6.32 25.89 -2.22
N TYR A 267 -5.78 24.72 -2.55
CA TYR A 267 -6.58 23.54 -2.82
C TYR A 267 -7.36 23.07 -1.58
N VAL A 268 -6.69 22.92 -0.44
CA VAL A 268 -7.34 22.46 0.78
C VAL A 268 -8.40 23.46 1.25
N ALA A 269 -8.10 24.76 1.24
CA ALA A 269 -9.09 25.79 1.53
C ALA A 269 -10.31 25.74 0.59
N HIS A 270 -10.08 25.48 -0.71
CA HIS A 270 -11.13 25.34 -1.72
C HIS A 270 -12.06 24.15 -1.41
N VAL A 271 -11.47 22.97 -1.16
CA VAL A 271 -12.21 21.74 -0.84
C VAL A 271 -12.99 21.88 0.47
N LEU A 272 -12.36 22.41 1.53
CA LEU A 272 -13.01 22.61 2.84
C LEU A 272 -14.13 23.65 2.79
N SER A 273 -14.06 24.61 1.87
CA SER A 273 -15.15 25.55 1.59
C SER A 273 -16.33 24.92 0.84
N GLY A 274 -16.24 23.65 0.45
CA GLY A 274 -17.27 22.93 -0.30
C GLY A 274 -17.37 23.34 -1.77
N LYS A 275 -16.29 23.90 -2.34
CA LYS A 275 -16.20 24.21 -3.77
C LYS A 275 -15.62 23.01 -4.52
N ASP A 276 -16.12 22.76 -5.73
CA ASP A 276 -15.66 21.67 -6.61
C ASP A 276 -14.63 22.18 -7.64
N ASN A 277 -13.94 21.26 -8.32
CA ASN A 277 -13.08 21.54 -9.49
C ASN A 277 -11.96 22.57 -9.28
N PHE A 278 -10.99 22.25 -8.41
CA PHE A 278 -9.74 23.03 -8.34
C PHE A 278 -8.81 22.64 -9.51
N ASN A 279 -8.21 23.63 -10.17
CA ASN A 279 -7.25 23.38 -11.25
C ASN A 279 -5.81 23.64 -10.77
N PHE A 280 -4.94 22.66 -10.90
CA PHE A 280 -3.52 22.79 -10.57
C PHE A 280 -2.66 23.24 -11.74
N ASP A 281 -3.19 23.38 -12.97
CA ASP A 281 -2.39 23.58 -14.19
C ASP A 281 -1.39 24.75 -14.12
N GLU A 282 -1.73 25.85 -13.44
CA GLU A 282 -0.80 26.99 -13.25
C GLU A 282 0.39 26.68 -12.33
N TYR A 283 0.31 25.59 -11.57
CA TYR A 283 1.32 25.10 -10.64
C TYR A 283 2.08 23.89 -11.18
N LEU A 284 1.88 23.47 -12.43
CA LEU A 284 2.49 22.25 -12.95
C LEU A 284 3.55 22.55 -14.02
N GLU A 285 4.72 21.93 -13.83
CA GLU A 285 5.81 21.92 -14.80
C GLU A 285 5.95 20.51 -15.39
N GLU A 286 5.97 20.39 -16.72
CA GLU A 286 6.13 19.09 -17.37
C GLU A 286 7.53 18.51 -17.17
N LEU A 287 7.59 17.19 -16.99
CA LEU A 287 8.84 16.45 -16.93
C LEU A 287 9.02 15.66 -18.23
N ASP A 288 10.18 15.82 -18.86
CA ASP A 288 10.55 15.09 -20.07
C ASP A 288 11.06 13.69 -19.73
N ILE A 289 10.14 12.76 -19.47
CA ILE A 289 10.44 11.36 -19.18
C ILE A 289 10.05 10.49 -20.37
N SER A 290 11.01 9.72 -20.88
CA SER A 290 10.73 8.64 -21.83
C SER A 290 10.58 7.32 -21.08
N ILE A 291 9.41 6.68 -21.17
CA ILE A 291 9.25 5.31 -20.68
C ILE A 291 9.90 4.36 -21.67
N GLU A 292 11.04 3.78 -21.26
CA GLU A 292 11.74 2.79 -22.06
C GLU A 292 10.96 1.48 -21.97
N GLU A 293 10.48 0.99 -23.11
CA GLU A 293 10.00 -0.39 -23.20
C GLU A 293 11.16 -1.29 -22.80
N ILE A 294 10.90 -2.13 -21.81
CA ILE A 294 11.80 -3.23 -21.55
C ILE A 294 11.62 -4.12 -22.77
N LYS A 295 12.68 -4.19 -23.61
CA LYS A 295 12.82 -5.28 -24.57
C LYS A 295 12.62 -6.53 -23.74
N VAL A 296 11.46 -7.19 -23.95
CA VAL A 296 11.09 -8.43 -23.29
C VAL A 296 12.35 -9.26 -23.30
N TYR A 297 12.93 -9.46 -22.12
CA TYR A 297 14.10 -10.29 -21.99
C TYR A 297 13.69 -11.60 -22.64
N GLU A 298 14.56 -12.10 -23.51
CA GLU A 298 14.44 -13.41 -24.11
C GLU A 298 13.82 -14.34 -23.07
N LEU A 299 12.65 -14.90 -23.37
CA LEU A 299 11.87 -15.61 -22.39
C LEU A 299 12.65 -16.88 -22.09
N VAL A 300 13.41 -16.90 -21.01
CA VAL A 300 14.40 -17.94 -20.80
C VAL A 300 13.83 -18.99 -19.86
N GLU A 301 13.81 -20.22 -20.34
CA GLU A 301 13.50 -21.41 -19.57
C GLU A 301 14.77 -21.88 -18.85
N LEU A 302 14.75 -21.88 -17.51
CA LEU A 302 15.75 -22.60 -16.71
C LEU A 302 15.27 -24.01 -16.48
N THR A 303 15.91 -24.98 -17.13
CA THR A 303 15.65 -26.39 -16.90
C THR A 303 16.71 -26.99 -15.97
N MET A 304 16.29 -27.45 -14.80
CA MET A 304 17.10 -28.37 -13.99
C MET A 304 16.68 -29.81 -14.32
N ARG A 305 17.63 -30.69 -14.65
CA ARG A 305 17.33 -32.09 -15.01
C ARG A 305 17.84 -33.06 -13.97
N LYS A 306 16.91 -33.80 -13.35
CA LYS A 306 17.13 -35.05 -12.60
C LYS A 306 18.29 -34.99 -11.61
N THR A 307 18.03 -34.42 -10.45
CA THR A 307 18.99 -34.40 -9.33
C THR A 307 18.43 -35.12 -8.10
N ILE A 308 19.33 -35.78 -7.36
CA ILE A 308 18.99 -36.50 -6.11
C ILE A 308 18.88 -35.49 -4.97
N ILE A 309 17.65 -35.24 -4.54
CA ILE A 309 17.34 -34.47 -3.32
C ILE A 309 17.51 -35.38 -2.11
N LYS A 310 18.17 -34.91 -1.06
CA LYS A 310 18.35 -35.67 0.20
C LYS A 310 17.28 -35.39 1.25
N ASP A 311 16.66 -34.22 1.17
CA ASP A 311 15.75 -33.68 2.19
C ASP A 311 14.38 -33.43 1.56
N LYS A 312 13.50 -34.43 1.66
CA LYS A 312 12.19 -34.46 1.00
C LYS A 312 11.21 -33.42 1.56
N GLU A 313 11.32 -33.09 2.84
CA GLU A 313 10.39 -32.19 3.52
C GLU A 313 10.54 -30.74 3.03
N LYS A 314 11.73 -30.37 2.54
CA LYS A 314 12.00 -29.03 2.03
C LYS A 314 11.45 -28.75 0.65
N ILE A 315 11.03 -29.76 -0.12
CA ILE A 315 10.59 -29.56 -1.51
C ILE A 315 9.38 -28.64 -1.59
N ARG A 316 8.41 -28.83 -0.69
CA ARG A 316 7.23 -27.97 -0.58
C ARG A 316 7.65 -26.52 -0.30
N ASP A 317 8.49 -26.32 0.73
CA ASP A 317 8.96 -24.98 1.11
C ASP A 317 9.71 -24.28 -0.02
N TYR A 318 10.51 -25.03 -0.80
CA TYR A 318 11.20 -24.47 -1.96
C TYR A 318 10.26 -24.15 -3.11
N ILE A 319 9.23 -24.96 -3.37
CA ILE A 319 8.23 -24.65 -4.41
C ILE A 319 7.45 -23.38 -4.02
N ILE A 320 7.05 -23.26 -2.75
CA ILE A 320 6.40 -22.05 -2.20
C ILE A 320 7.33 -20.83 -2.25
N TYR A 321 8.63 -21.04 -2.00
CA TYR A 321 9.62 -19.96 -2.11
C TYR A 321 9.84 -19.51 -3.57
N LEU A 322 9.70 -20.40 -4.54
CA LEU A 322 9.87 -20.11 -5.97
C LEU A 322 8.66 -19.39 -6.60
N SER A 323 7.50 -19.45 -5.95
CA SER A 323 6.24 -18.85 -6.39
C SER A 323 5.96 -17.50 -5.75
N ASP A 324 6.73 -17.08 -4.75
CA ASP A 324 6.47 -15.91 -3.88
C ASP A 324 5.08 -15.92 -3.18
N SER A 325 4.27 -16.98 -3.34
CA SER A 325 2.99 -17.20 -2.69
C SER A 325 2.60 -18.68 -2.74
N SER A 326 1.99 -19.21 -1.68
CA SER A 326 1.40 -20.56 -1.66
C SER A 326 -0.02 -20.63 -2.25
N GLU A 327 -0.69 -19.49 -2.43
CA GLU A 327 -2.13 -19.41 -2.72
C GLU A 327 -2.52 -19.85 -4.15
N ASP A 328 -1.53 -20.00 -5.05
CA ASP A 328 -1.74 -20.31 -6.47
C ASP A 328 -0.95 -21.55 -6.94
N ILE A 329 -0.57 -22.45 -6.01
CA ILE A 329 0.20 -23.65 -6.36
C ILE A 329 -0.64 -24.90 -6.14
N TYR A 330 -0.79 -25.69 -7.21
CA TYR A 330 -1.51 -26.96 -7.18
C TYR A 330 -0.59 -28.14 -7.49
N TYR A 331 -0.94 -29.35 -7.03
CA TYR A 331 -0.27 -30.60 -7.39
C TYR A 331 -1.29 -31.64 -7.84
N LYS A 332 -0.86 -32.59 -8.69
CA LYS A 332 -1.73 -33.65 -9.19
C LYS A 332 -1.70 -34.83 -8.22
N THR A 333 -2.86 -35.22 -7.71
CA THR A 333 -3.01 -36.38 -6.83
C THR A 333 -2.92 -37.69 -7.61
N PRO A 334 -2.72 -38.85 -6.95
CA PRO A 334 -2.76 -40.16 -7.61
C PRO A 334 -4.09 -40.46 -8.31
N SER A 335 -5.21 -39.82 -7.91
CA SER A 335 -6.51 -39.93 -8.59
C SER A 335 -6.59 -39.09 -9.87
N GLY A 336 -5.61 -38.20 -10.10
CA GLY A 336 -5.53 -37.33 -11.27
C GLY A 336 -6.16 -35.95 -11.08
N GLU A 337 -6.67 -35.64 -9.89
CA GLU A 337 -7.23 -34.34 -9.52
C GLU A 337 -6.12 -33.35 -9.10
N TYR A 338 -6.43 -32.06 -9.09
CA TYR A 338 -5.49 -31.02 -8.64
C TYR A 338 -5.88 -30.51 -7.26
N GLU A 339 -4.95 -30.53 -6.33
CA GLU A 339 -5.12 -30.03 -4.96
C GLU A 339 -4.11 -28.93 -4.65
N ASP A 340 -4.47 -28.04 -3.73
CA ASP A 340 -3.58 -26.99 -3.24
C ASP A 340 -2.34 -27.60 -2.55
N ILE A 341 -1.15 -27.05 -2.84
CA ILE A 341 0.12 -27.56 -2.30
C ILE A 341 0.20 -27.51 -0.77
N SER A 342 -0.65 -26.71 -0.11
CA SER A 342 -0.74 -26.66 1.34
C SER A 342 -1.24 -27.97 1.96
N HIS A 343 -2.03 -28.74 1.19
CA HIS A 343 -2.55 -30.07 1.54
C HIS A 343 -1.65 -31.22 1.07
N PHE A 344 -0.46 -30.90 0.56
CA PHE A 344 0.46 -31.89 0.01
C PHE A 344 0.98 -32.86 1.09
N GLU A 345 0.57 -34.13 1.01
CA GLU A 345 1.03 -35.23 1.87
C GLU A 345 1.91 -36.23 1.10
N PHE A 346 3.08 -36.57 1.66
CA PHE A 346 4.11 -37.42 1.04
C PHE A 346 3.89 -38.92 1.34
N ASP A 347 2.76 -39.49 0.95
CA ASP A 347 2.44 -40.90 1.28
C ASP A 347 2.55 -41.90 0.09
N GLY A 348 3.17 -41.49 -1.03
CA GLY A 348 3.31 -42.31 -2.25
C GLY A 348 4.74 -42.73 -2.63
N ASP A 349 4.86 -43.93 -3.23
CA ASP A 349 6.10 -44.45 -3.83
C ASP A 349 6.48 -43.74 -5.13
N GLU A 350 5.55 -43.04 -5.79
CA GLU A 350 5.75 -42.16 -6.94
C GLU A 350 4.76 -40.99 -6.83
N ILE A 351 5.23 -39.74 -6.89
CA ILE A 351 4.36 -38.55 -6.81
C ILE A 351 4.76 -37.61 -7.94
N GLU A 352 3.82 -37.25 -8.80
CA GLU A 352 3.97 -36.27 -9.87
C GLU A 352 3.40 -34.92 -9.39
N VAL A 353 4.25 -34.02 -8.90
CA VAL A 353 3.85 -32.64 -8.61
C VAL A 353 3.99 -31.86 -9.90
N ILE A 354 2.88 -31.38 -10.48
CA ILE A 354 2.83 -30.40 -11.56
C ILE A 354 2.27 -29.11 -10.99
N GLY A 355 3.13 -28.17 -10.62
CA GLY A 355 2.72 -26.82 -10.23
C GLY A 355 2.71 -25.90 -11.44
N PHE A 356 1.65 -25.11 -11.60
CA PHE A 356 1.55 -24.02 -12.56
C PHE A 356 0.99 -22.78 -11.84
N ILE A 357 1.68 -21.65 -11.94
CA ILE A 357 1.04 -20.35 -11.74
C ILE A 357 0.50 -19.91 -13.09
N LYS A 358 -0.72 -19.40 -13.12
CA LYS A 358 -1.21 -18.67 -14.29
C LYS A 358 -0.92 -17.19 -14.10
N ASP A 359 -0.34 -16.55 -15.11
CA ASP A 359 -0.25 -15.09 -15.12
C ASP A 359 -1.65 -14.44 -15.26
N GLU A 360 -1.73 -13.12 -15.16
CA GLU A 360 -2.96 -12.33 -15.35
C GLU A 360 -3.64 -12.56 -16.71
N ASP A 361 -2.90 -13.10 -17.70
CA ASP A 361 -3.37 -13.41 -19.04
C ASP A 361 -3.68 -14.93 -19.22
N GLY A 362 -3.57 -15.74 -18.15
CA GLY A 362 -3.92 -17.17 -18.12
C GLY A 362 -2.81 -18.14 -18.55
N ASN A 363 -1.57 -17.68 -18.74
CA ASN A 363 -0.44 -18.50 -19.19
C ASN A 363 0.29 -19.18 -18.04
N THR A 364 0.75 -20.42 -18.24
CA THR A 364 1.57 -21.15 -17.27
C THR A 364 2.97 -20.51 -17.11
N ASP A 365 3.24 -19.96 -15.93
CA ASP A 365 4.48 -19.26 -15.55
C ASP A 365 5.62 -20.21 -15.12
N PHE A 366 5.29 -21.35 -14.50
CA PHE A 366 6.26 -22.40 -14.16
C PHE A 366 5.69 -23.81 -14.25
N ASN A 367 6.57 -24.81 -14.32
CA ASN A 367 6.28 -26.23 -14.27
C ASN A 367 7.36 -26.96 -13.44
N VAL A 368 6.91 -27.73 -12.46
CA VAL A 368 7.76 -28.62 -11.67
C VAL A 368 7.34 -30.06 -11.97
N TYR A 369 8.29 -30.98 -11.98
CA TYR A 369 8.04 -32.42 -11.98
C TYR A 369 8.95 -33.05 -10.93
N TYR A 370 8.35 -33.72 -9.95
CA TYR A 370 9.06 -34.47 -8.94
C TYR A 370 8.75 -35.96 -9.11
N SER A 371 9.66 -36.83 -8.66
CA SER A 371 9.38 -38.26 -8.48
C SER A 371 10.34 -38.85 -7.45
N TYR A 372 9.85 -39.81 -6.66
CA TYR A 372 10.65 -40.64 -5.77
C TYR A 372 10.62 -42.07 -6.32
N LYS A 373 11.75 -42.78 -6.37
CA LYS A 373 11.76 -44.20 -6.74
C LYS A 373 12.99 -44.89 -6.17
N LYS A 374 12.81 -45.95 -5.37
CA LYS A 374 13.90 -46.77 -4.82
C LYS A 374 14.98 -45.95 -4.08
N GLY A 375 14.57 -45.02 -3.22
CA GLY A 375 15.49 -44.16 -2.47
C GLY A 375 16.14 -43.04 -3.29
N LYS A 376 15.72 -42.84 -4.54
CA LYS A 376 16.19 -41.74 -5.39
C LYS A 376 15.08 -40.74 -5.61
N HIS A 377 15.33 -39.50 -5.21
CA HIS A 377 14.51 -38.36 -5.52
C HIS A 377 14.94 -37.80 -6.88
N LEU A 378 14.01 -37.36 -7.70
CA LEU A 378 14.25 -36.79 -9.01
C LEU A 378 13.37 -35.57 -9.16
N LEU A 379 13.99 -34.40 -9.31
CA LEU A 379 13.31 -33.15 -9.60
C LEU A 379 13.68 -32.67 -11.01
N THR A 380 12.67 -32.25 -11.76
CA THR A 380 12.78 -31.50 -13.00
C THR A 380 12.00 -30.21 -12.78
N TYR A 381 12.59 -29.08 -13.15
CA TYR A 381 11.98 -27.77 -12.95
C TYR A 381 12.18 -26.95 -14.21
N SER A 382 11.16 -26.22 -14.61
CA SER A 382 11.18 -25.23 -15.70
C SER A 382 10.35 -24.02 -15.29
N LYS A 383 10.92 -22.83 -15.33
CA LYS A 383 10.19 -21.57 -15.13
C LYS A 383 10.63 -20.55 -16.17
N LEU A 384 9.68 -19.76 -16.61
CA LEU A 384 9.90 -18.59 -17.44
C LEU A 384 10.16 -17.40 -16.51
N TYR A 385 11.11 -16.54 -16.85
CA TYR A 385 11.36 -15.33 -16.09
C TYR A 385 11.54 -14.15 -17.02
N GLU A 386 11.22 -12.95 -16.51
CA GLU A 386 11.19 -11.73 -17.31
C GLU A 386 12.32 -10.77 -16.91
N THR A 387 13.05 -11.04 -15.82
CA THR A 387 14.14 -10.17 -15.34
C THR A 387 15.38 -10.95 -14.90
N GLU A 388 16.56 -10.32 -15.01
CA GLU A 388 17.82 -10.89 -14.51
C GLU A 388 17.84 -11.07 -12.98
N GLU A 389 17.05 -10.30 -12.23
CA GLU A 389 16.91 -10.47 -10.79
C GLU A 389 16.11 -11.74 -10.45
N GLU A 390 14.96 -11.94 -11.11
CA GLU A 390 14.20 -13.19 -11.03
C GLU A 390 15.06 -14.38 -11.46
N LYS A 391 15.78 -14.25 -12.58
CA LYS A 391 16.77 -15.26 -13.01
C LYS A 391 17.75 -15.61 -11.90
N GLY A 392 18.35 -14.60 -11.27
CA GLY A 392 19.34 -14.77 -10.21
C GLY A 392 18.77 -15.50 -8.99
N LYS A 393 17.56 -15.12 -8.55
CA LYS A 393 16.82 -15.79 -7.46
C LYS A 393 16.54 -17.25 -7.81
N LEU A 394 16.02 -17.51 -9.01
CA LEU A 394 15.72 -18.86 -9.51
C LEU A 394 16.97 -19.72 -9.62
N TYR A 395 18.04 -19.18 -10.18
CA TYR A 395 19.32 -19.87 -10.32
C TYR A 395 19.88 -20.27 -8.96
N TYR A 396 19.84 -19.37 -7.98
CA TYR A 396 20.22 -19.66 -6.60
C TYR A 396 19.38 -20.78 -5.99
N CYS A 397 18.05 -20.73 -6.12
CA CYS A 397 17.16 -21.77 -5.59
C CYS A 397 17.43 -23.14 -6.23
N LEU A 398 17.58 -23.20 -7.55
CA LEU A 398 17.86 -24.43 -8.28
C LEU A 398 19.24 -24.99 -7.93
N GLU A 399 20.24 -24.13 -7.74
CA GLU A 399 21.57 -24.55 -7.28
C GLU A 399 21.49 -25.19 -5.88
N LYS A 400 20.73 -24.58 -4.96
CA LYS A 400 20.52 -25.11 -3.59
C LYS A 400 19.74 -26.43 -3.58
N LEU A 401 18.67 -26.52 -4.36
CA LEU A 401 17.84 -27.73 -4.49
C LEU A 401 18.61 -28.89 -5.13
N SER A 402 19.45 -28.61 -6.12
CA SER A 402 20.21 -29.61 -6.85
C SER A 402 21.52 -30.02 -6.17
N ASN A 403 21.87 -29.43 -5.02
CA ASN A 403 23.19 -29.64 -4.42
C ASN A 403 24.32 -29.38 -5.47
N ASN A 404 24.20 -28.25 -6.19
CA ASN A 404 25.07 -27.81 -7.28
C ASN A 404 25.03 -28.71 -8.54
N GLY A 405 23.86 -29.23 -8.90
CA GLY A 405 23.64 -29.94 -10.15
C GLY A 405 23.67 -29.03 -11.38
N GLU A 406 23.76 -29.62 -12.58
CA GLU A 406 23.79 -28.87 -13.83
C GLU A 406 22.43 -28.19 -14.11
N ILE A 407 22.43 -26.86 -14.21
CA ILE A 407 21.29 -26.05 -14.63
C ILE A 407 21.47 -25.72 -16.11
N LYS A 408 20.45 -25.98 -16.93
CA LYS A 408 20.44 -25.66 -18.36
C LYS A 408 19.57 -24.45 -18.62
N GLU A 409 20.08 -23.55 -19.44
CA GLU A 409 19.39 -22.34 -19.85
C GLU A 409 18.98 -22.46 -21.32
N LYS A 410 17.72 -22.12 -21.62
CA LYS A 410 17.20 -22.10 -22.99
C LYS A 410 16.38 -20.84 -23.23
N VAL A 411 16.81 -20.01 -24.16
CA VAL A 411 16.01 -18.89 -24.68
C VAL A 411 14.83 -19.42 -25.49
N VAL A 412 13.62 -18.94 -25.18
CA VAL A 412 12.35 -19.27 -25.84
C VAL A 412 11.75 -17.99 -26.42
N LYS A 413 11.08 -18.09 -27.58
CA LYS A 413 10.33 -16.96 -28.15
C LYS A 413 8.91 -16.95 -27.60
N LYS A 414 8.38 -15.75 -27.31
CA LYS A 414 7.02 -15.54 -26.78
C LYS A 414 5.90 -16.12 -27.69
N ASP A 415 6.14 -16.21 -28.99
CA ASP A 415 5.18 -16.79 -29.94
C ASP A 415 5.33 -18.32 -30.09
N GLU A 416 6.43 -18.88 -29.60
CA GLU A 416 6.69 -20.32 -29.53
C GLU A 416 6.24 -20.92 -28.19
N THR A 417 5.91 -20.08 -27.20
CA THR A 417 5.27 -20.50 -25.95
C THR A 417 3.78 -20.81 -26.15
N LYS A 418 3.51 -21.84 -26.95
CA LYS A 418 2.43 -22.75 -26.60
C LYS A 418 2.94 -23.65 -25.48
N PHE A 419 2.93 -23.15 -24.23
CA PHE A 419 2.82 -24.03 -23.06
C PHE A 419 1.40 -24.62 -23.04
N TYR A 420 1.01 -25.32 -24.11
CA TYR A 420 -0.19 -26.11 -24.18
C TYR A 420 0.15 -27.46 -23.54
N VAL A 421 -0.19 -27.63 -22.27
CA VAL A 421 -0.79 -28.91 -21.90
C VAL A 421 -2.21 -28.83 -22.43
N ASP A 422 -2.47 -29.53 -23.54
CA ASP A 422 -3.81 -29.68 -24.08
C ASP A 422 -4.64 -30.50 -23.10
N LEU A 423 -5.24 -29.83 -22.10
CA LEU A 423 -6.07 -30.46 -21.06
C LEU A 423 -7.37 -31.07 -21.62
N TRP A 424 -7.71 -30.80 -22.89
CA TRP A 424 -8.78 -31.50 -23.60
C TRP A 424 -8.43 -32.91 -24.06
N LYS A 425 -7.18 -33.37 -23.83
CA LYS A 425 -6.82 -34.80 -23.96
C LYS A 425 -7.03 -35.60 -22.67
N PHE A 426 -7.40 -34.94 -21.57
CA PHE A 426 -7.56 -35.58 -20.26
C PHE A 426 -8.91 -35.29 -19.57
N MET A 427 -9.83 -34.62 -20.27
CA MET A 427 -11.28 -34.78 -20.10
C MET A 427 -11.78 -35.83 -21.08
#